data_AF-A0A2V7XFF5-F1
#
_entry.id   AF-A0A2V7XFF5-F1
#
_cell.length_a   1.000
_cell.length_b   1.000
_cell.length_c   1.000
_cell.angle_alpha   90.00
_cell.angle_beta   90.00
_cell.angle_gamma   90.00
#
_symmetry.space_group_name_H-M   'P 1'
#
loop_
_entity.id
_entity.type
_entity.pdbx_description
1 polymer ?
#
loop_
_entity_poly.entity_id
_entity_poly.type
_entity_poly.pdbx_seq_one_letter_code
_entity_poly.pdbx_strand_id
1 'polypeptide(L)'
;MPARYVRATVEVPARTLQALTGTSSAEQAVRVLDRAGIPHEVVLGAGSIASVKLGRIWAEAYLPYANYRGAVLDAQGKVWVPLDAAFKRLQAPRGLDVVRELELDPREVLDSYLSAPQRATPLEYTRGRVGARLAERKPGTAYADVLNDRSTLVETLGLLPSSLPYKVVSAPEVSYDLPDTLGHTLRLVGEAQGSSLLDVTLPVADVLGHRLTLSYLPATEEDEAVAATYGGIAHTPPYLIEVKPLIKSGGVAIAPGSGSIGMGVRFTLRMEFKTPGGTETVTNTAIAGNLTAIGLGGRAVTGAEEEQSRAAQILSRLAWTYLDRWNHSDEELSNLLRVVPVRPTVSACLVMSDIQVEYAGGDPLYPLTFDWRGIAIDADRRASAPVGLESTAEEKAFFLLSGLEGSVLENRIFEDDIQVLSVSSAKGLGLAHEQGIEVVDVTSANVDSVLPGLPFDVGVKDDIRQAALQGFLARVPMAPVTSLTWHGATYVLLDEETGEAAYQLQGGRSGGVTAPAVVAFPDEIRDPLQRQDEAAAPEDSDVARIGPFGS
;
A
#
# COMPACT_ATOMS: atom_id res chain seq x y z
N MET A 1 -37.21 2.50 1.51
CA MET A 1 -37.79 2.29 0.16
C MET A 1 -37.04 1.12 -0.47
N PRO A 2 -37.71 0.16 -1.13
CA PRO A 2 -37.02 -0.98 -1.72
C PRO A 2 -35.95 -0.52 -2.71
N ALA A 3 -34.76 -1.11 -2.61
CA ALA A 3 -33.64 -0.89 -3.49
C ALA A 3 -33.03 -2.23 -3.89
N ARG A 4 -32.40 -2.29 -5.06
CA ARG A 4 -31.75 -3.48 -5.60
C ARG A 4 -30.58 -3.09 -6.50
N TYR A 5 -29.61 -3.99 -6.64
CA TYR A 5 -28.56 -3.87 -7.63
C TYR A 5 -29.04 -4.40 -8.98
N VAL A 6 -28.57 -3.78 -10.04
CA VAL A 6 -28.74 -4.25 -11.41
C VAL A 6 -27.38 -4.28 -12.09
N ARG A 7 -27.08 -5.40 -12.76
CA ARG A 7 -25.84 -5.62 -13.52
C ARG A 7 -26.17 -5.87 -14.99
N ALA A 8 -25.45 -5.23 -15.88
CA ALA A 8 -25.53 -5.51 -17.31
C ALA A 8 -24.23 -5.11 -18.03
N THR A 9 -24.09 -5.54 -19.28
CA THR A 9 -23.12 -4.95 -20.20
C THR A 9 -23.67 -3.63 -20.73
N VAL A 10 -22.85 -2.59 -20.65
CA VAL A 10 -23.17 -1.25 -21.14
C VAL A 10 -22.21 -0.88 -22.26
N GLU A 11 -22.67 -0.08 -23.21
CA GLU A 11 -21.85 0.48 -24.28
C GLU A 11 -21.61 1.97 -24.00
N VAL A 12 -20.36 2.33 -23.77
CA VAL A 12 -19.91 3.68 -23.43
C VAL A 12 -19.15 4.27 -24.62
N PRO A 13 -19.62 5.41 -25.21
CA PRO A 13 -18.88 6.07 -26.28
C PRO A 13 -17.48 6.51 -25.85
N ALA A 14 -16.52 6.51 -26.78
CA ALA A 14 -15.11 6.81 -26.49
C ALA A 14 -14.92 8.18 -25.79
N ARG A 15 -15.61 9.23 -26.25
CA ARG A 15 -15.58 10.56 -25.61
C ARG A 15 -16.09 10.51 -24.16
N THR A 16 -17.12 9.72 -23.90
CA THR A 16 -17.67 9.55 -22.55
C THR A 16 -16.68 8.80 -21.67
N LEU A 17 -16.02 7.77 -22.19
CA LEU A 17 -14.98 7.03 -21.44
C LEU A 17 -13.78 7.92 -21.11
N GLN A 18 -13.33 8.76 -22.04
CA GLN A 18 -12.32 9.79 -21.78
C GLN A 18 -12.75 10.72 -20.65
N ALA A 19 -13.99 11.20 -20.66
CA ALA A 19 -14.51 12.05 -19.59
C ALA A 19 -14.62 11.32 -18.23
N LEU A 20 -14.87 10.01 -18.20
CA LEU A 20 -14.93 9.24 -16.95
C LEU A 20 -13.54 9.00 -16.34
N THR A 21 -12.53 8.86 -17.19
CA THR A 21 -11.15 8.53 -16.78
C THR A 21 -10.27 9.78 -16.63
N GLY A 22 -10.65 10.88 -17.29
CA GLY A 22 -9.92 12.13 -17.34
C GLY A 22 -8.68 12.05 -18.22
N THR A 23 -8.67 11.19 -19.24
CA THR A 23 -7.55 11.02 -20.18
C THR A 23 -7.70 11.88 -21.43
N SER A 24 -6.59 12.11 -22.14
CA SER A 24 -6.57 12.94 -23.35
C SER A 24 -6.93 12.16 -24.63
N SER A 25 -7.01 10.82 -24.58
CA SER A 25 -7.36 9.97 -25.73
C SER A 25 -8.18 8.73 -25.33
N ALA A 26 -8.84 8.12 -26.32
CA ALA A 26 -9.64 6.92 -26.11
C ALA A 26 -8.76 5.70 -25.76
N GLU A 27 -7.57 5.64 -26.34
CA GLU A 27 -6.57 4.61 -26.11
C GLU A 27 -6.10 4.65 -24.65
N GLN A 28 -5.79 5.84 -24.13
CA GLN A 28 -5.45 6.00 -22.72
C GLN A 28 -6.64 5.67 -21.81
N ALA A 29 -7.86 6.02 -22.21
CA ALA A 29 -9.07 5.68 -21.46
C ALA A 29 -9.28 4.16 -21.36
N VAL A 30 -8.97 3.42 -22.43
CA VAL A 30 -8.96 1.95 -22.44
C VAL A 30 -7.85 1.39 -21.54
N ARG A 31 -6.64 1.96 -21.59
CA ARG A 31 -5.55 1.56 -20.70
C ARG A 31 -5.89 1.72 -19.22
N VAL A 32 -6.70 2.71 -18.84
CA VAL A 32 -7.21 2.84 -17.47
C VAL A 32 -8.07 1.64 -17.08
N LEU A 33 -8.90 1.12 -18.00
CA LEU A 33 -9.68 -0.10 -17.75
C LEU A 33 -8.77 -1.33 -17.65
N ASP A 34 -7.77 -1.45 -18.52
CA ASP A 34 -6.77 -2.54 -18.49
C ASP A 34 -6.04 -2.57 -17.14
N ARG A 35 -5.47 -1.42 -16.73
CA ARG A 35 -4.73 -1.28 -15.47
C ARG A 35 -5.60 -1.43 -14.22
N ALA A 36 -6.90 -1.15 -14.34
CA ALA A 36 -7.87 -1.40 -13.27
C ALA A 36 -8.35 -2.86 -13.21
N GLY A 37 -7.94 -3.71 -14.15
CA GLY A 37 -8.40 -5.10 -14.24
C GLY A 37 -9.88 -5.21 -14.61
N ILE A 38 -10.44 -4.24 -15.33
CA ILE A 38 -11.86 -4.21 -15.73
C ILE A 38 -12.01 -4.89 -17.10
N PRO A 39 -12.67 -6.07 -17.19
CA PRO A 39 -12.90 -6.74 -18.46
C PRO A 39 -13.80 -5.90 -19.38
N HIS A 40 -13.39 -5.75 -20.64
CA HIS A 40 -14.10 -4.93 -21.62
C HIS A 40 -13.85 -5.39 -23.06
N GLU A 41 -14.70 -4.92 -23.98
CA GLU A 41 -14.61 -5.13 -25.43
C GLU A 41 -14.55 -3.78 -26.14
N VAL A 42 -13.48 -3.54 -26.90
CA VAL A 42 -13.32 -2.33 -27.71
C VAL A 42 -14.13 -2.46 -29.01
N VAL A 43 -14.95 -1.46 -29.31
CA VAL A 43 -15.71 -1.37 -30.57
C VAL A 43 -15.06 -0.33 -31.47
N LEU A 44 -14.60 -0.78 -32.64
CA LEU A 44 -13.96 0.08 -33.63
C LEU A 44 -14.97 0.72 -34.58
N GLY A 45 -14.72 1.98 -34.95
CA GLY A 45 -15.47 2.71 -35.98
C GLY A 45 -14.54 3.61 -36.79
N ALA A 46 -14.65 3.57 -38.12
CA ALA A 46 -13.84 4.37 -39.05
C ALA A 46 -12.32 4.37 -38.74
N GLY A 47 -11.78 3.24 -38.24
CA GLY A 47 -10.35 3.08 -37.91
C GLY A 47 -9.93 3.60 -36.53
N SER A 48 -10.86 3.98 -35.65
CA SER A 48 -10.58 4.45 -34.28
C SER A 48 -11.51 3.79 -33.26
N ILE A 49 -11.23 3.95 -31.97
CA ILE A 49 -12.11 3.46 -30.89
C ILE A 49 -13.40 4.30 -30.88
N ALA A 50 -14.54 3.68 -31.19
CA ALA A 50 -15.84 4.35 -31.22
C ALA A 50 -16.56 4.26 -29.87
N SER A 51 -16.55 3.08 -29.26
CA SER A 51 -17.15 2.80 -27.95
C SER A 51 -16.44 1.62 -27.27
N VAL A 52 -16.71 1.43 -26.00
CA VAL A 52 -16.26 0.28 -25.22
C VAL A 52 -17.48 -0.36 -24.56
N LYS A 53 -17.58 -1.68 -24.65
CA LYS A 53 -18.56 -2.46 -23.87
C LYS A 53 -17.90 -2.98 -22.60
N LEU A 54 -18.54 -2.79 -21.47
CA LEU A 54 -18.05 -3.30 -20.18
C LEU A 54 -19.21 -3.68 -19.26
N GLY A 55 -18.93 -4.57 -18.31
CA GLY A 55 -19.85 -4.87 -17.23
C GLY A 55 -20.01 -3.67 -16.29
N ARG A 56 -21.23 -3.33 -15.91
CA ARG A 56 -21.52 -2.24 -14.99
C ARG A 56 -22.64 -2.60 -14.03
N ILE A 57 -22.51 -2.13 -12.79
CA ILE A 57 -23.52 -2.27 -11.73
C ILE A 57 -24.04 -0.88 -11.37
N TRP A 58 -25.36 -0.77 -11.20
CA TRP A 58 -26.02 0.42 -10.67
C TRP A 58 -27.12 0.00 -9.68
N ALA A 59 -27.69 0.97 -8.96
CA ALA A 59 -28.81 0.75 -8.07
C ALA A 59 -30.13 1.11 -8.75
N GLU A 60 -31.19 0.37 -8.47
CA GLU A 60 -32.57 0.79 -8.75
C GLU A 60 -33.33 0.99 -7.45
N ALA A 61 -34.10 2.07 -7.37
CA ALA A 61 -34.99 2.33 -6.25
C ALA A 61 -36.46 2.30 -6.70
N TYR A 62 -37.35 1.78 -5.87
CA TYR A 62 -38.78 1.71 -6.17
C TYR A 62 -39.51 2.96 -5.68
N LEU A 63 -39.76 3.91 -6.59
CA LEU A 63 -40.13 5.30 -6.28
C LEU A 63 -41.46 5.71 -6.93
N PRO A 64 -42.30 6.55 -6.28
CA PRO A 64 -43.43 7.19 -6.96
C PRO A 64 -42.89 8.16 -8.02
N TYR A 65 -43.11 7.84 -9.29
CA TYR A 65 -42.44 8.53 -10.39
C TYR A 65 -43.40 9.20 -11.37
N ALA A 66 -44.61 8.65 -11.54
CA ALA A 66 -45.53 9.05 -12.61
C ALA A 66 -45.95 10.53 -12.56
N ASN A 67 -46.24 11.09 -11.38
CA ASN A 67 -46.80 12.44 -11.25
C ASN A 67 -45.73 13.50 -10.97
N TYR A 68 -44.72 13.18 -10.15
CA TYR A 68 -43.74 14.16 -9.65
C TYR A 68 -42.28 13.64 -9.64
N ARG A 69 -41.98 12.60 -10.44
CA ARG A 69 -40.62 12.06 -10.65
C ARG A 69 -39.77 11.94 -9.38
N GLY A 70 -40.33 11.31 -8.35
CA GLY A 70 -39.67 11.07 -7.07
C GLY A 70 -40.09 11.97 -5.91
N ALA A 71 -40.85 13.05 -6.14
CA ALA A 71 -41.40 13.82 -5.03
C ALA A 71 -42.54 13.05 -4.35
N VAL A 72 -42.52 12.97 -3.01
CA VAL A 72 -43.50 12.23 -2.20
C VAL A 72 -44.77 13.06 -1.98
N LEU A 73 -45.34 13.57 -3.07
CA LEU A 73 -46.63 14.28 -3.04
C LEU A 73 -47.80 13.30 -3.18
N ASP A 74 -47.58 12.15 -3.82
CA ASP A 74 -48.44 10.97 -3.75
C ASP A 74 -47.60 9.69 -3.91
N ALA A 75 -48.19 8.53 -3.61
CA ALA A 75 -47.52 7.22 -3.68
C ALA A 75 -47.91 6.41 -4.93
N GLN A 76 -48.56 7.04 -5.92
CA GLN A 76 -49.05 6.36 -7.11
C GLN A 76 -47.97 6.24 -8.20
N GLY A 77 -48.18 5.31 -9.14
CA GLY A 77 -47.30 5.15 -10.29
C GLY A 77 -45.84 4.87 -9.93
N LYS A 78 -45.62 3.92 -9.00
CA LYS A 78 -44.27 3.51 -8.59
C LYS A 78 -43.61 2.69 -9.69
N VAL A 79 -42.34 2.99 -9.95
CA VAL A 79 -41.50 2.25 -10.89
C VAL A 79 -40.11 2.09 -10.31
N TRP A 80 -39.35 1.13 -10.84
CA TRP A 80 -37.92 1.03 -10.58
C TRP A 80 -37.20 2.12 -11.36
N VAL A 81 -36.54 3.04 -10.65
CA VAL A 81 -35.79 4.16 -11.23
C VAL A 81 -34.30 3.82 -11.15
N PRO A 82 -33.58 3.79 -12.28
CA PRO A 82 -32.16 3.49 -12.28
C PRO A 82 -31.33 4.69 -11.84
N LEU A 83 -30.38 4.45 -10.94
CA LEU A 83 -29.51 5.43 -10.32
C LEU A 83 -28.08 4.91 -10.32
N ASP A 84 -27.22 5.58 -11.08
CA ASP A 84 -25.79 5.29 -11.12
C ASP A 84 -24.99 6.51 -10.61
N ALA A 85 -24.87 6.59 -9.29
CA ALA A 85 -24.12 7.66 -8.63
C ALA A 85 -22.59 7.55 -8.83
N ALA A 86 -22.10 6.41 -9.33
CA ALA A 86 -20.69 6.19 -9.62
C ALA A 86 -20.29 6.72 -11.00
N PHE A 87 -21.26 7.04 -11.87
CA PHE A 87 -21.00 7.62 -13.19
C PHE A 87 -20.65 9.12 -13.08
N LYS A 88 -19.40 9.41 -12.74
CA LYS A 88 -18.91 10.78 -12.56
C LYS A 88 -17.94 11.16 -13.66
N ARG A 89 -18.31 12.15 -14.48
CA ARG A 89 -17.41 12.73 -15.48
C ARG A 89 -16.45 13.70 -14.80
N LEU A 90 -15.24 13.78 -15.30
CA LEU A 90 -14.18 14.68 -14.85
C LEU A 90 -14.10 15.90 -15.77
N GLN A 91 -13.52 16.98 -15.24
CA GLN A 91 -13.09 18.10 -16.06
C GLN A 91 -12.07 17.63 -17.11
N ALA A 92 -11.99 18.35 -18.23
CA ALA A 92 -10.90 18.15 -19.17
C ALA A 92 -9.57 18.50 -18.49
N PRO A 93 -8.49 17.73 -18.69
CA PRO A 93 -7.20 17.99 -18.08
C PRO A 93 -6.70 19.42 -18.32
N ARG A 94 -6.17 20.05 -17.26
CA ARG A 94 -5.56 21.38 -17.25
C ARG A 94 -4.21 21.30 -16.52
N GLY A 95 -3.55 22.43 -16.30
CA GLY A 95 -2.20 22.46 -15.72
C GLY A 95 -1.11 22.28 -16.77
N LEU A 96 0.14 22.41 -16.32
CA LEU A 96 1.32 22.35 -17.19
C LEU A 96 1.92 20.95 -17.18
N ASP A 97 2.48 20.55 -18.32
CA ASP A 97 3.38 19.40 -18.36
C ASP A 97 4.75 19.83 -17.85
N VAL A 98 5.09 19.51 -16.61
CA VAL A 98 6.35 19.93 -16.00
C VAL A 98 7.58 19.29 -16.65
N VAL A 99 7.44 18.11 -17.26
CA VAL A 99 8.56 17.44 -17.92
C VAL A 99 8.86 18.12 -19.25
N ARG A 100 7.82 18.40 -20.05
CA ARG A 100 7.99 18.98 -21.39
C ARG A 100 8.07 20.50 -21.40
N GLU A 101 7.25 21.18 -20.62
CA GLU A 101 7.14 22.65 -20.64
C GLU A 101 8.09 23.35 -19.65
N LEU A 102 8.49 22.67 -18.56
CA LEU A 102 9.46 23.19 -17.60
C LEU A 102 10.82 22.45 -17.65
N GLU A 103 10.97 21.44 -18.51
CA GLU A 103 12.20 20.64 -18.61
C GLU A 103 12.62 20.06 -17.24
N LEU A 104 11.64 19.59 -16.46
CA LEU A 104 11.88 18.80 -15.26
C LEU A 104 12.29 17.40 -15.68
N ASP A 105 13.52 17.00 -15.37
CA ASP A 105 13.98 15.62 -15.55
C ASP A 105 13.74 14.83 -14.25
N PRO A 106 12.78 13.89 -14.21
CA PRO A 106 12.47 13.11 -13.01
C PRO A 106 13.64 12.23 -12.54
N ARG A 107 14.49 11.75 -13.46
CA ARG A 107 15.66 10.95 -13.10
C ARG A 107 16.70 11.81 -12.42
N GLU A 108 16.93 13.02 -12.92
CA GLU A 108 17.84 13.96 -12.29
C GLU A 108 17.29 14.46 -10.94
N VAL A 109 15.97 14.55 -10.75
CA VAL A 109 15.35 14.77 -9.43
C VAL A 109 15.66 13.63 -8.47
N LEU A 110 15.49 12.37 -8.89
CA LEU A 110 15.83 11.19 -8.09
C LEU A 110 17.32 11.18 -7.71
N ASP A 111 18.21 11.31 -8.69
CA ASP A 111 19.66 11.23 -8.50
C ASP A 111 20.16 12.36 -7.58
N SER A 112 19.69 13.60 -7.79
CA SER A 112 20.04 14.74 -6.94
C SER A 112 19.52 14.58 -5.51
N TYR A 113 18.30 14.07 -5.33
CA TYR A 113 17.74 13.83 -4.00
C TYR A 113 18.57 12.81 -3.21
N LEU A 114 18.92 11.68 -3.84
CA LEU A 114 19.69 10.60 -3.21
C LEU A 114 21.16 10.94 -2.96
N SER A 115 21.70 12.01 -3.57
CA SER A 115 23.11 12.39 -3.46
C SER A 115 23.54 12.95 -2.10
N ALA A 116 22.58 13.24 -1.20
CA ALA A 116 22.85 13.76 0.14
C ALA A 116 21.64 13.52 1.07
N PRO A 117 21.82 13.60 2.41
CA PRO A 117 20.68 13.58 3.32
C PRO A 117 19.77 14.79 3.11
N GLN A 118 18.46 14.55 3.00
CA GLN A 118 17.46 15.58 2.72
C GLN A 118 16.55 15.83 3.91
N ARG A 119 16.21 17.11 4.14
CA ARG A 119 15.21 17.51 5.15
C ARG A 119 13.79 17.53 4.61
N ALA A 120 13.62 17.92 3.35
CA ALA A 120 12.33 17.92 2.66
C ALA A 120 11.98 16.49 2.22
N THR A 121 10.70 16.15 2.11
CA THR A 121 10.29 14.92 1.40
C THR A 121 10.56 15.05 -0.10
N PRO A 122 10.62 13.94 -0.86
CA PRO A 122 10.75 13.98 -2.32
C PRO A 122 9.70 14.84 -3.02
N LEU A 123 8.44 14.82 -2.58
CA LEU A 123 7.39 15.71 -3.09
C LEU A 123 7.71 17.18 -2.81
N GLU A 124 8.09 17.53 -1.58
CA GLU A 124 8.46 18.90 -1.22
C GLU A 124 9.70 19.39 -1.99
N TYR A 125 10.70 18.52 -2.15
CA TYR A 125 11.89 18.77 -2.93
C TYR A 125 11.53 19.03 -4.40
N THR A 126 10.69 18.17 -4.98
CA THR A 126 10.19 18.31 -6.36
C THR A 126 9.41 19.62 -6.51
N ARG A 127 8.53 19.96 -5.56
CA ARG A 127 7.77 21.22 -5.54
C ARG A 127 8.71 22.43 -5.57
N GLY A 128 9.79 22.40 -4.78
CA GLY A 128 10.83 23.44 -4.80
C GLY A 128 11.50 23.58 -6.17
N ARG A 129 11.82 22.47 -6.83
CA ARG A 129 12.45 22.45 -8.16
C ARG A 129 11.51 22.92 -9.27
N VAL A 130 10.22 22.57 -9.19
CA VAL A 130 9.18 23.11 -10.07
C VAL A 130 9.06 24.62 -9.85
N GLY A 131 9.01 25.08 -8.60
CA GLY A 131 8.97 26.51 -8.25
C GLY A 131 10.14 27.32 -8.83
N ALA A 132 11.36 26.79 -8.76
CA ALA A 132 12.54 27.42 -9.35
C ALA A 132 12.42 27.53 -10.89
N ARG A 133 12.00 26.44 -11.56
CA ARG A 133 11.79 26.42 -13.02
C ARG A 133 10.65 27.35 -13.46
N LEU A 134 9.58 27.48 -12.68
CA LEU A 134 8.52 28.46 -12.94
C LEU A 134 9.05 29.89 -12.89
N ALA A 135 9.82 30.23 -11.85
CA ALA A 135 10.39 31.57 -11.71
C ALA A 135 11.31 31.95 -12.88
N GLU A 136 12.02 30.98 -13.46
CA GLU A 136 12.91 31.18 -14.61
C GLU A 136 12.16 31.21 -15.95
N ARG A 137 11.25 30.26 -16.18
CA ARG A 137 10.69 29.99 -17.52
C ARG A 137 9.27 30.52 -17.72
N LYS A 138 8.48 30.60 -16.64
CA LYS A 138 7.08 31.09 -16.66
C LYS A 138 6.80 32.01 -15.45
N PRO A 139 7.45 33.20 -15.37
CA PRO A 139 7.28 34.10 -14.23
C PRO A 139 5.82 34.50 -14.01
N GLY A 140 5.37 34.47 -12.76
CA GLY A 140 4.01 34.83 -12.37
C GLY A 140 2.98 33.69 -12.37
N THR A 141 3.36 32.49 -12.84
CA THR A 141 2.53 31.28 -12.69
C THR A 141 2.66 30.71 -11.27
N ALA A 142 1.55 30.49 -10.57
CA ALA A 142 1.56 29.86 -9.26
C ALA A 142 1.68 28.33 -9.39
N TYR A 143 2.25 27.66 -8.38
CA TYR A 143 2.36 26.19 -8.36
C TYR A 143 0.99 25.50 -8.48
N ALA A 144 -0.05 26.07 -7.86
CA ALA A 144 -1.41 25.54 -7.95
C ALA A 144 -1.95 25.52 -9.40
N ASP A 145 -1.50 26.42 -10.27
CA ASP A 145 -1.89 26.46 -11.68
C ASP A 145 -1.14 25.42 -12.54
N VAL A 146 -0.08 24.81 -11.99
CA VAL A 146 0.67 23.72 -12.64
C VAL A 146 -0.06 22.39 -12.50
N LEU A 147 -0.67 22.15 -11.34
CA LEU A 147 -1.34 20.89 -11.04
C LEU A 147 -2.56 20.69 -11.94
N ASN A 148 -2.74 19.46 -12.40
CA ASN A 148 -3.95 19.08 -13.11
C ASN A 148 -5.18 19.07 -12.17
N ASP A 149 -6.33 19.47 -12.70
CA ASP A 149 -7.62 19.41 -12.02
C ASP A 149 -8.36 18.13 -12.42
N ARG A 150 -8.49 17.20 -11.47
CA ARG A 150 -9.25 15.95 -11.63
C ARG A 150 -10.60 15.98 -10.92
N SER A 151 -11.14 17.16 -10.64
CA SER A 151 -12.44 17.31 -10.00
C SER A 151 -13.57 16.76 -10.87
N THR A 152 -14.57 16.18 -10.20
CA THR A 152 -15.77 15.68 -10.86
C THR A 152 -16.66 16.84 -11.30
N LEU A 153 -17.21 16.76 -12.50
CA LEU A 153 -18.25 17.65 -12.98
C LEU A 153 -19.51 17.47 -12.11
N VAL A 154 -19.92 18.54 -11.44
CA VAL A 154 -21.17 18.55 -10.66
C VAL A 154 -22.35 18.66 -11.63
N GLU A 155 -23.20 17.63 -11.64
CA GLU A 155 -24.42 17.60 -12.43
C GLU A 155 -25.64 17.82 -11.52
N THR A 156 -26.40 18.89 -11.77
CA THR A 156 -27.68 19.14 -11.09
C THR A 156 -28.82 18.86 -12.06
N LEU A 157 -29.47 17.70 -11.91
CA LEU A 157 -30.54 17.25 -12.81
C LEU A 157 -31.90 17.89 -12.50
N GLY A 158 -32.09 18.44 -11.29
CA GLY A 158 -33.33 19.07 -10.81
C GLY A 158 -34.49 18.10 -10.56
N LEU A 159 -34.62 17.03 -11.35
CA LEU A 159 -35.56 15.93 -11.21
C LEU A 159 -34.82 14.59 -11.33
N LEU A 160 -35.42 13.51 -10.83
CA LEU A 160 -34.86 12.18 -11.04
C LEU A 160 -34.87 11.80 -12.53
N PRO A 161 -33.78 11.22 -13.05
CA PRO A 161 -33.69 10.82 -14.45
C PRO A 161 -34.57 9.59 -14.73
N SER A 162 -35.09 9.51 -15.97
CA SER A 162 -35.87 8.36 -16.44
C SER A 162 -35.03 7.25 -17.06
N SER A 163 -33.72 7.46 -17.23
CA SER A 163 -32.80 6.55 -17.91
C SER A 163 -31.37 6.75 -17.44
N LEU A 164 -30.52 5.77 -17.71
CA LEU A 164 -29.08 5.84 -17.48
C LEU A 164 -28.39 6.73 -18.53
N PRO A 165 -27.20 7.29 -18.24
CA PRO A 165 -26.44 8.15 -19.16
C PRO A 165 -25.69 7.37 -20.26
N TYR A 166 -25.97 6.07 -20.40
CA TYR A 166 -25.34 5.15 -21.36
C TYR A 166 -26.32 4.10 -21.84
N LYS A 167 -25.95 3.40 -22.91
CA LYS A 167 -26.77 2.35 -23.52
C LYS A 167 -26.53 1.01 -22.82
N VAL A 168 -27.59 0.36 -22.37
CA VAL A 168 -27.54 -1.03 -21.87
C VAL A 168 -27.69 -1.98 -23.07
N VAL A 169 -26.77 -2.93 -23.23
CA VAL A 169 -26.68 -3.80 -24.44
C VAL A 169 -26.84 -5.30 -24.14
N SER A 170 -26.94 -5.70 -22.87
CA SER A 170 -27.33 -7.05 -22.46
C SER A 170 -28.61 -7.05 -21.64
N ALA A 171 -29.22 -8.22 -21.44
CA ALA A 171 -30.29 -8.39 -20.47
C ALA A 171 -29.78 -8.02 -19.06
N PRO A 172 -30.50 -7.17 -18.29
CA PRO A 172 -30.10 -6.83 -16.93
C PRO A 172 -30.36 -7.97 -15.95
N GLU A 173 -29.39 -8.23 -15.08
CA GLU A 173 -29.48 -9.15 -13.94
C GLU A 173 -29.78 -8.35 -12.67
N VAL A 174 -30.76 -8.78 -11.89
CA VAL A 174 -31.17 -8.11 -10.65
C VAL A 174 -30.73 -8.92 -9.45
N SER A 175 -30.13 -8.25 -8.46
CA SER A 175 -29.74 -8.85 -7.19
C SER A 175 -30.04 -7.91 -6.03
N TYR A 176 -30.20 -8.45 -4.82
CA TYR A 176 -30.31 -7.65 -3.59
C TYR A 176 -28.95 -7.52 -2.87
N ASP A 177 -27.98 -8.35 -3.25
CA ASP A 177 -26.61 -8.34 -2.74
C ASP A 177 -25.60 -8.18 -3.90
N LEU A 178 -24.40 -7.70 -3.61
CA LEU A 178 -23.32 -7.69 -4.59
C LEU A 178 -22.82 -9.13 -4.80
N PRO A 179 -22.54 -9.56 -6.05
CA PRO A 179 -22.01 -10.89 -6.30
C PRO A 179 -20.66 -11.13 -5.62
N ASP A 180 -20.48 -12.27 -4.96
CA ASP A 180 -19.21 -12.66 -4.30
C ASP A 180 -18.01 -12.66 -5.26
N THR A 181 -18.26 -12.92 -6.55
CA THR A 181 -17.25 -12.89 -7.61
C THR A 181 -16.63 -11.52 -7.85
N LEU A 182 -17.25 -10.45 -7.33
CA LEU A 182 -16.74 -9.08 -7.40
C LEU A 182 -16.09 -8.63 -6.09
N GLY A 183 -16.24 -9.40 -5.01
CA GLY A 183 -15.62 -9.12 -3.72
C GLY A 183 -14.11 -9.32 -3.78
N HIS A 184 -13.37 -8.37 -3.20
CA HIS A 184 -11.93 -8.52 -3.00
C HIS A 184 -11.67 -9.27 -1.68
N THR A 185 -10.73 -10.20 -1.66
CA THR A 185 -10.36 -10.95 -0.45
C THR A 185 -8.86 -10.91 -0.20
N LEU A 186 -8.48 -10.91 1.08
CA LEU A 186 -7.11 -11.07 1.56
C LEU A 186 -6.99 -12.45 2.22
N ARG A 187 -6.12 -13.31 1.70
CA ARG A 187 -5.77 -14.57 2.34
C ARG A 187 -4.38 -14.50 2.97
N LEU A 188 -4.28 -14.81 4.25
CA LEU A 188 -3.06 -14.80 5.05
C LEU A 188 -2.65 -16.24 5.34
N VAL A 189 -1.45 -16.64 4.89
CA VAL A 189 -0.92 -17.99 5.05
C VAL A 189 0.40 -17.95 5.79
N GLY A 190 0.47 -18.62 6.94
CA GLY A 190 1.70 -18.82 7.72
C GLY A 190 2.22 -20.24 7.55
N GLU A 191 3.46 -20.41 7.13
CA GLU A 191 4.09 -21.73 6.92
C GLU A 191 5.50 -21.80 7.52
N ALA A 192 5.79 -22.90 8.21
CA ALA A 192 7.14 -23.22 8.68
C ALA A 192 7.45 -24.69 8.41
N GLN A 193 8.63 -24.96 7.83
CA GLN A 193 9.11 -26.33 7.58
C GLN A 193 8.12 -27.24 6.83
N GLY A 194 7.30 -26.67 5.94
CA GLY A 194 6.26 -27.39 5.19
C GLY A 194 4.95 -27.64 5.95
N SER A 195 4.83 -27.17 7.19
CA SER A 195 3.62 -27.22 8.01
C SER A 195 2.86 -25.89 7.97
N SER A 196 1.53 -25.96 7.89
CA SER A 196 0.65 -24.78 7.98
C SER A 196 0.43 -24.37 9.43
N LEU A 197 0.77 -23.11 9.73
CA LEU A 197 0.57 -22.46 11.02
C LEU A 197 -0.71 -21.64 11.05
N LEU A 198 -1.07 -21.00 9.93
CA LEU A 198 -2.23 -20.12 9.79
C LEU A 198 -2.70 -20.18 8.32
N ASP A 199 -4.01 -20.24 8.10
CA ASP A 199 -4.62 -20.01 6.79
C ASP A 199 -6.00 -19.39 7.00
N VAL A 200 -6.11 -18.08 6.73
CA VAL A 200 -7.37 -17.34 6.91
C VAL A 200 -7.65 -16.47 5.70
N THR A 201 -8.89 -16.46 5.23
CA THR A 201 -9.35 -15.59 4.14
C THR A 201 -10.38 -14.60 4.67
N LEU A 202 -10.14 -13.31 4.44
CA LEU A 202 -10.94 -12.20 4.93
C LEU A 202 -11.45 -11.37 3.74
N PRO A 203 -12.74 -10.99 3.71
CA PRO A 203 -13.21 -9.97 2.77
C PRO A 203 -12.49 -8.65 3.05
N VAL A 204 -11.89 -8.04 2.03
CA VAL A 204 -11.13 -6.78 2.20
C VAL A 204 -12.03 -5.67 2.75
N ALA A 205 -13.30 -5.65 2.33
CA ALA A 205 -14.28 -4.67 2.80
C ALA A 205 -14.53 -4.72 4.31
N ASP A 206 -14.34 -5.88 4.95
CA ASP A 206 -14.60 -6.08 6.39
C ASP A 206 -13.38 -5.73 7.26
N VAL A 207 -12.18 -5.65 6.67
CA VAL A 207 -10.93 -5.36 7.39
C VAL A 207 -10.33 -4.02 7.03
N LEU A 208 -10.78 -3.37 5.95
CA LEU A 208 -10.31 -2.06 5.56
C LEU A 208 -10.70 -1.01 6.61
N GLY A 209 -9.72 -0.29 7.13
CA GLY A 209 -9.93 0.68 8.21
C GLY A 209 -10.09 0.06 9.61
N HIS A 210 -9.93 -1.26 9.74
CA HIS A 210 -9.89 -1.94 11.04
C HIS A 210 -8.48 -2.40 11.38
N ARG A 211 -8.09 -2.30 12.66
CA ARG A 211 -6.78 -2.75 13.13
C ARG A 211 -6.63 -4.26 12.87
N LEU A 212 -5.81 -4.62 11.89
CA LEU A 212 -5.50 -6.01 11.57
C LEU A 212 -4.12 -6.36 12.12
N THR A 213 -4.04 -7.38 12.98
CA THR A 213 -2.78 -7.76 13.63
C THR A 213 -2.52 -9.26 13.49
N LEU A 214 -1.23 -9.60 13.35
CA LEU A 214 -0.69 -10.92 13.61
C LEU A 214 -0.15 -10.92 15.04
N SER A 215 -0.91 -11.56 15.92
CA SER A 215 -0.64 -11.72 17.35
C SER A 215 -0.35 -13.18 17.69
N TYR A 216 -0.05 -13.47 18.95
CA TYR A 216 0.32 -14.82 19.39
C TYR A 216 -0.35 -15.19 20.70
N LEU A 217 -0.65 -16.48 20.85
CA LEU A 217 -1.07 -17.11 22.10
C LEU A 217 -0.07 -18.21 22.48
N PRO A 218 0.10 -18.54 23.77
CA PRO A 218 0.81 -19.75 24.17
C PRO A 218 0.20 -20.98 23.48
N ALA A 219 1.02 -21.94 23.05
CA ALA A 219 0.51 -23.09 22.30
C ALA A 219 -0.32 -24.05 23.17
N THR A 220 0.04 -24.20 24.45
CA THR A 220 -0.58 -25.08 25.44
C THR A 220 -0.78 -24.38 26.79
N GLU A 221 -1.54 -25.01 27.70
CA GLU A 221 -1.69 -24.55 29.10
C GLU A 221 -0.34 -24.56 29.86
N GLU A 222 0.57 -25.47 29.51
CA GLU A 222 1.93 -25.50 30.08
C GLU A 222 2.75 -24.29 29.62
N ASP A 223 2.69 -23.95 28.32
CA ASP A 223 3.31 -22.75 27.78
C ASP A 223 2.74 -21.48 28.42
N GLU A 224 1.42 -21.45 28.67
CA GLU A 224 0.76 -20.33 29.34
C GLU A 224 1.25 -20.17 30.79
N ALA A 225 1.38 -21.27 31.54
CA ALA A 225 1.91 -21.24 32.90
C ALA A 225 3.37 -20.80 32.96
N VAL A 226 4.20 -21.25 32.01
CA VAL A 226 5.59 -20.79 31.87
C VAL A 226 5.61 -19.30 31.55
N ALA A 227 4.85 -18.86 30.54
CA ALA A 227 4.81 -17.46 30.14
C ALA A 227 4.34 -16.54 31.26
N ALA A 228 3.34 -16.96 32.04
CA ALA A 228 2.87 -16.22 33.21
C ALA A 228 3.96 -16.03 34.27
N THR A 229 4.85 -17.01 34.45
CA THR A 229 5.97 -16.94 35.41
C THR A 229 7.00 -15.87 35.02
N TYR A 230 7.16 -15.62 33.72
CA TYR A 230 8.06 -14.60 33.17
C TYR A 230 7.38 -13.25 32.89
N GLY A 231 6.08 -13.12 33.15
CA GLY A 231 5.32 -11.88 32.93
C GLY A 231 4.76 -11.70 31.51
N GLY A 232 4.67 -12.78 30.73
CA GLY A 232 4.08 -12.82 29.39
C GLY A 232 5.01 -13.41 28.33
N ILE A 233 4.47 -13.67 27.13
CA ILE A 233 5.21 -14.27 26.01
C ILE A 233 6.50 -13.50 25.72
N ALA A 234 6.42 -12.17 25.53
CA ALA A 234 7.56 -11.34 25.12
C ALA A 234 8.73 -11.33 26.13
N HIS A 235 8.48 -11.65 27.40
CA HIS A 235 9.50 -11.70 28.46
C HIS A 235 10.01 -13.11 28.74
N THR A 236 9.43 -14.12 28.08
CA THR A 236 9.79 -15.53 28.29
C THR A 236 10.99 -15.89 27.42
N PRO A 237 12.03 -16.57 27.97
CA PRO A 237 13.12 -17.09 27.14
C PRO A 237 12.56 -17.96 26.00
N PRO A 238 12.89 -17.67 24.73
CA PRO A 238 12.16 -18.21 23.58
C PRO A 238 12.22 -19.74 23.46
N TYR A 239 13.29 -20.36 23.95
CA TYR A 239 13.46 -21.81 23.97
C TYR A 239 12.59 -22.55 25.00
N LEU A 240 11.81 -21.85 25.84
CA LEU A 240 10.96 -22.45 26.86
C LEU A 240 9.50 -22.65 26.44
N ILE A 241 9.04 -21.98 25.38
CA ILE A 241 7.63 -22.00 24.99
C ILE A 241 7.42 -22.10 23.48
N GLU A 242 6.31 -22.72 23.10
CA GLU A 242 5.75 -22.59 21.77
C GLU A 242 4.56 -21.61 21.74
N VAL A 243 4.34 -21.00 20.59
CA VAL A 243 3.25 -20.05 20.35
C VAL A 243 2.44 -20.43 19.13
N LYS A 244 1.18 -20.00 19.10
CA LYS A 244 0.26 -20.10 17.95
C LYS A 244 0.01 -18.71 17.38
N PRO A 245 0.21 -18.48 16.06
CA PRO A 245 -0.17 -17.22 15.44
C PRO A 245 -1.70 -17.04 15.50
N LEU A 246 -2.16 -15.81 15.61
CA LEU A 246 -3.57 -15.45 15.72
C LEU A 246 -3.80 -14.14 14.96
N ILE A 247 -4.71 -14.17 13.99
CA ILE A 247 -5.15 -12.94 13.33
C ILE A 247 -6.28 -12.30 14.14
N LYS A 248 -6.15 -11.01 14.43
CA LYS A 248 -7.20 -10.20 15.05
C LYS A 248 -7.59 -9.02 14.17
N SER A 249 -8.89 -8.70 14.15
CA SER A 249 -9.43 -7.46 13.59
C SER A 249 -10.03 -6.64 14.72
N GLY A 250 -9.64 -5.37 14.86
CA GLY A 250 -10.09 -4.49 15.95
C GLY A 250 -9.81 -5.03 17.36
N GLY A 251 -8.92 -6.01 17.53
CA GLY A 251 -8.70 -6.72 18.80
C GLY A 251 -9.58 -7.96 19.01
N VAL A 252 -10.52 -8.28 18.12
CA VAL A 252 -11.28 -9.54 18.12
C VAL A 252 -10.49 -10.62 17.41
N ALA A 253 -10.31 -11.77 18.06
CA ALA A 253 -9.74 -12.97 17.44
C ALA A 253 -10.62 -13.45 16.28
N ILE A 254 -10.07 -13.46 15.06
CA ILE A 254 -10.78 -13.99 13.89
C ILE A 254 -10.52 -15.49 13.76
N ALA A 255 -9.26 -15.92 13.77
CA ALA A 255 -8.91 -17.33 13.64
C ALA A 255 -7.59 -17.65 14.37
N PRO A 256 -7.56 -18.57 15.34
CA PRO A 256 -6.31 -19.10 15.86
C PRO A 256 -5.64 -19.95 14.78
N GLY A 257 -4.33 -19.89 14.71
CA GLY A 257 -3.52 -20.74 13.84
C GLY A 257 -3.75 -22.22 14.10
N SER A 258 -3.67 -23.03 13.04
CA SER A 258 -3.82 -24.50 13.10
C SER A 258 -2.60 -25.21 13.67
N GLY A 259 -1.45 -24.54 13.74
CA GLY A 259 -0.18 -25.10 14.20
C GLY A 259 0.51 -24.21 15.24
N SER A 260 1.41 -24.82 16.03
CA SER A 260 2.32 -24.12 16.91
C SER A 260 3.72 -24.02 16.28
N ILE A 261 4.50 -23.08 16.80
CA ILE A 261 5.89 -22.87 16.42
C ILE A 261 6.66 -22.38 17.66
N GLY A 262 7.93 -22.77 17.79
CA GLY A 262 8.80 -22.23 18.84
C GLY A 262 8.90 -20.70 18.79
N MET A 263 8.81 -20.05 19.95
CA MET A 263 8.97 -18.59 20.03
C MET A 263 10.33 -18.16 19.47
N GLY A 264 10.39 -17.05 18.72
CA GLY A 264 11.62 -16.55 18.10
C GLY A 264 12.05 -17.27 16.81
N VAL A 265 11.38 -18.36 16.42
CA VAL A 265 11.62 -19.05 15.14
C VAL A 265 11.00 -18.24 13.99
N ARG A 266 11.70 -18.18 12.86
CA ARG A 266 11.24 -17.52 11.64
C ARG A 266 10.31 -18.43 10.84
N PHE A 267 9.27 -17.84 10.25
CA PHE A 267 8.34 -18.54 9.34
C PHE A 267 7.94 -17.64 8.17
N THR A 268 7.42 -18.26 7.12
CA THR A 268 6.94 -17.55 5.93
C THR A 268 5.52 -17.06 6.17
N LEU A 269 5.28 -15.76 5.98
CA LEU A 269 3.94 -15.17 5.93
C LEU A 269 3.64 -14.73 4.50
N ARG A 270 2.66 -15.37 3.86
CA ARG A 270 2.16 -14.96 2.53
C ARG A 270 0.85 -14.22 2.67
N MET A 271 0.71 -13.14 1.90
CA MET A 271 -0.52 -12.36 1.75
C MET A 271 -0.97 -12.44 0.29
N GLU A 272 -2.12 -13.07 0.06
CA GLU A 272 -2.71 -13.24 -1.26
C GLU A 272 -3.90 -12.29 -1.42
N PHE A 273 -3.73 -11.27 -2.27
CA PHE A 273 -4.76 -10.30 -2.61
C PHE A 273 -5.52 -10.78 -3.84
N LYS A 274 -6.72 -11.31 -3.63
CA LYS A 274 -7.59 -11.77 -4.70
C LYS A 274 -8.57 -10.68 -5.09
N THR A 275 -8.58 -10.39 -6.38
CA THR A 275 -9.51 -9.46 -7.04
C THR A 275 -10.23 -10.18 -8.18
N PRO A 276 -11.27 -9.57 -8.78
CA PRO A 276 -11.87 -10.12 -9.99
C PRO A 276 -10.89 -10.22 -11.17
N GLY A 277 -9.84 -9.38 -11.17
CA GLY A 277 -8.82 -9.34 -12.22
C GLY A 277 -7.68 -10.35 -12.04
N GLY A 278 -7.57 -11.01 -10.88
CA GLY A 278 -6.49 -11.95 -10.58
C GLY A 278 -6.09 -11.96 -9.11
N THR A 279 -5.09 -12.79 -8.80
CA THR A 279 -4.49 -12.88 -7.46
C THR A 279 -3.06 -12.39 -7.52
N GLU A 280 -2.69 -11.56 -6.55
CA GLU A 280 -1.31 -11.13 -6.35
C GLU A 280 -0.82 -11.56 -4.97
N THR A 281 0.43 -11.97 -4.87
CA THR A 281 1.00 -12.55 -3.65
C THR A 281 2.22 -11.76 -3.19
N VAL A 282 2.23 -11.39 -1.91
CA VAL A 282 3.42 -10.87 -1.21
C VAL A 282 3.89 -11.91 -0.21
N THR A 283 5.20 -12.06 -0.04
CA THR A 283 5.79 -13.05 0.87
C THR A 283 6.80 -12.38 1.79
N ASN A 284 6.62 -12.57 3.09
CA ASN A 284 7.44 -11.99 4.15
C ASN A 284 8.02 -13.08 5.06
N THR A 285 9.06 -12.72 5.80
CA THR A 285 9.57 -13.52 6.91
C THR A 285 9.09 -12.93 8.22
N ALA A 286 8.25 -13.65 8.95
CA ALA A 286 7.77 -13.27 10.27
C ALA A 286 8.55 -14.00 11.37
N ILE A 287 8.61 -13.41 12.57
CA ILE A 287 9.23 -14.02 13.76
C ILE A 287 8.10 -14.41 14.72
N ALA A 288 8.05 -15.69 15.11
CA ALA A 288 7.07 -16.18 16.06
C ALA A 288 7.15 -15.42 17.40
N GLY A 289 6.00 -14.90 17.87
CA GLY A 289 5.91 -14.07 19.08
C GLY A 289 6.02 -12.56 18.82
N ASN A 290 6.37 -12.12 17.61
CA ASN A 290 6.52 -10.70 17.30
C ASN A 290 5.20 -10.08 16.80
N LEU A 291 4.56 -9.25 17.62
CA LEU A 291 3.33 -8.56 17.22
C LEU A 291 3.58 -7.71 15.98
N THR A 292 2.73 -7.91 14.97
CA THR A 292 2.83 -7.24 13.68
C THR A 292 1.49 -6.64 13.32
N ALA A 293 1.44 -5.34 13.04
CA ALA A 293 0.29 -4.69 12.42
C ALA A 293 0.36 -4.87 10.90
N ILE A 294 -0.77 -5.28 10.31
CA ILE A 294 -0.95 -5.42 8.87
C ILE A 294 -1.77 -4.20 8.41
N GLY A 295 -1.09 -3.16 7.93
CA GLY A 295 -1.72 -1.97 7.40
C GLY A 295 -2.31 -2.24 6.02
N LEU A 296 -3.59 -1.91 5.83
CA LEU A 296 -4.27 -1.97 4.53
C LEU A 296 -4.77 -0.58 4.13
N GLY A 297 -4.47 -0.18 2.89
CA GLY A 297 -4.78 1.15 2.37
C GLY A 297 -5.48 1.09 1.02
N GLY A 298 -6.72 1.60 0.95
CA GLY A 298 -7.46 1.76 -0.29
C GLY A 298 -7.16 3.12 -0.96
N ARG A 299 -8.19 3.71 -1.57
CA ARG A 299 -8.11 5.09 -2.09
C ARG A 299 -7.93 6.12 -0.98
N ALA A 300 -8.61 5.89 0.14
CA ALA A 300 -8.47 6.62 1.38
C ALA A 300 -8.12 5.62 2.48
N VAL A 301 -7.46 6.11 3.53
CA VAL A 301 -7.30 5.36 4.77
C VAL A 301 -8.42 5.80 5.72
N THR A 302 -9.25 4.85 6.13
CA THR A 302 -10.43 5.10 6.96
C THR A 302 -10.26 4.66 8.42
N GLY A 303 -9.14 4.00 8.72
CA GLY A 303 -8.82 3.54 10.07
C GLY A 303 -8.27 4.67 10.94
N ALA A 304 -8.66 4.67 12.20
CA ALA A 304 -8.14 5.55 13.23
C ALA A 304 -8.01 4.78 14.55
N GLU A 305 -6.98 5.09 15.32
CA GLU A 305 -6.80 4.61 16.69
C GLU A 305 -6.71 5.83 17.61
N GLU A 306 -7.23 5.70 18.83
CA GLU A 306 -6.99 6.67 19.90
C GLU A 306 -5.51 6.68 20.32
N GLU A 307 -5.08 7.78 20.95
CA GLU A 307 -3.67 8.05 21.23
C GLU A 307 -3.09 7.07 22.28
N GLN A 308 -2.06 6.33 21.85
CA GLN A 308 -1.01 5.66 22.63
C GLN A 308 -1.40 5.01 23.97
N SER A 309 -1.88 3.75 23.93
CA SER A 309 -1.90 2.93 25.16
C SER A 309 -1.30 1.53 25.00
N ARG A 310 -1.30 0.95 23.80
CA ARG A 310 -0.86 -0.44 23.53
C ARG A 310 -0.03 -0.57 22.26
N ALA A 311 0.84 -1.58 22.21
CA ALA A 311 1.71 -1.87 21.07
C ALA A 311 0.92 -1.99 19.75
N ALA A 312 -0.15 -2.78 19.73
CA ALA A 312 -0.97 -3.00 18.53
C ALA A 312 -1.52 -1.68 17.94
N GLN A 313 -1.92 -0.73 18.78
CA GLN A 313 -2.46 0.55 18.35
C GLN A 313 -1.37 1.47 17.79
N ILE A 314 -0.21 1.51 18.47
CA ILE A 314 0.96 2.26 18.02
C ILE A 314 1.38 1.79 16.62
N LEU A 315 1.57 0.48 16.44
CA LEU A 315 2.00 -0.11 15.17
C LEU A 315 0.97 0.13 14.05
N SER A 316 -0.32 -0.04 14.34
CA SER A 316 -1.39 0.14 13.34
C SER A 316 -1.56 1.59 12.91
N ARG A 317 -1.43 2.55 13.85
CA ARG A 317 -1.43 3.99 13.55
C ARG A 317 -0.28 4.36 12.61
N LEU A 318 0.92 3.84 12.88
CA LEU A 318 2.10 4.07 12.02
C LEU A 318 1.88 3.50 10.62
N ALA A 319 1.31 2.28 10.52
CA ALA A 319 1.00 1.64 9.24
C ALA A 319 -0.01 2.46 8.41
N TRP A 320 -1.08 2.95 9.05
CA TRP A 320 -2.07 3.79 8.40
C TRP A 320 -1.54 5.17 8.04
N THR A 321 -0.75 5.79 8.91
CA THR A 321 -0.15 7.11 8.64
C THR A 321 0.80 7.04 7.44
N TYR A 322 1.59 5.96 7.34
CA TYR A 322 2.41 5.69 6.16
C TYR A 322 1.59 5.64 4.87
N LEU A 323 0.57 4.78 4.83
CA LEU A 323 -0.27 4.59 3.66
C LEU A 323 -1.05 5.85 3.29
N ASP A 324 -1.52 6.61 4.28
CA ASP A 324 -2.29 7.83 4.09
C ASP A 324 -1.41 8.98 3.56
N ARG A 325 -0.22 9.19 4.14
CA ARG A 325 0.74 10.18 3.62
C ARG A 325 1.14 9.86 2.18
N TRP A 326 1.42 8.59 1.88
CA TRP A 326 1.74 8.20 0.50
C TRP A 326 0.54 8.37 -0.43
N ASN A 327 -0.69 8.15 0.04
CA ASN A 327 -1.89 8.44 -0.75
C ASN A 327 -2.02 9.93 -1.10
N HIS A 328 -1.77 10.82 -0.16
CA HIS A 328 -1.78 12.27 -0.38
C HIS A 328 -0.64 12.71 -1.32
N SER A 329 0.58 12.20 -1.12
CA SER A 329 1.69 12.53 -2.00
C SER A 329 1.46 12.04 -3.43
N ASP A 330 0.90 10.83 -3.61
CA ASP A 330 0.53 10.32 -4.93
C ASP A 330 -0.59 11.12 -5.58
N GLU A 331 -1.55 11.66 -4.82
CA GLU A 331 -2.59 12.51 -5.37
C GLU A 331 -1.95 13.77 -6.00
N GLU A 332 -1.06 14.44 -5.27
CA GLU A 332 -0.36 15.61 -5.81
C GLU A 332 0.59 15.24 -6.96
N LEU A 333 1.39 14.19 -6.83
CA LEU A 333 2.28 13.71 -7.89
C LEU A 333 1.50 13.32 -9.15
N SER A 334 0.33 12.70 -9.01
CA SER A 334 -0.51 12.33 -10.16
C SER A 334 -1.05 13.55 -10.90
N ASN A 335 -1.38 14.61 -10.16
CA ASN A 335 -1.81 15.89 -10.74
C ASN A 335 -0.63 16.65 -11.36
N LEU A 336 0.55 16.61 -10.75
CA LEU A 336 1.77 17.27 -11.22
C LEU A 336 2.32 16.62 -12.50
N LEU A 337 2.34 15.28 -12.54
CA LEU A 337 2.94 14.48 -13.60
C LEU A 337 1.92 14.02 -14.64
N ARG A 338 0.66 14.45 -14.51
CA ARG A 338 -0.41 14.17 -15.47
C ARG A 338 -0.57 12.66 -15.70
N VAL A 339 -0.87 11.93 -14.63
CA VAL A 339 -1.31 10.54 -14.70
C VAL A 339 -2.69 10.37 -14.06
N VAL A 340 -3.44 9.38 -14.52
CA VAL A 340 -4.61 8.83 -13.84
C VAL A 340 -4.10 7.85 -12.78
N PRO A 341 -4.27 8.12 -11.47
CA PRO A 341 -3.93 7.14 -10.45
C PRO A 341 -4.95 6.00 -10.48
N VAL A 342 -4.48 4.78 -10.75
CA VAL A 342 -5.29 3.55 -10.70
C VAL A 342 -4.77 2.66 -9.59
N ARG A 343 -5.67 2.22 -8.70
CA ARG A 343 -5.36 1.27 -7.62
C ARG A 343 -6.24 0.03 -7.80
N PRO A 344 -5.77 -1.02 -8.48
CA PRO A 344 -6.58 -2.20 -8.79
C PRO A 344 -6.92 -3.03 -7.54
N THR A 345 -6.15 -2.87 -6.47
CA THR A 345 -6.38 -3.50 -5.16
C THR A 345 -5.86 -2.60 -4.03
N VAL A 346 -5.93 -3.08 -2.79
CA VAL A 346 -5.38 -2.38 -1.63
C VAL A 346 -3.84 -2.44 -1.63
N SER A 347 -3.23 -1.37 -1.15
CA SER A 347 -1.82 -1.36 -0.74
C SER A 347 -1.70 -1.98 0.66
N ALA A 348 -0.54 -2.55 0.96
CA ALA A 348 -0.26 -3.17 2.24
C ALA A 348 1.14 -2.82 2.74
N CYS A 349 1.28 -2.75 4.07
CA CYS A 349 2.56 -2.67 4.75
C CYS A 349 2.48 -3.42 6.08
N LEU A 350 3.62 -3.89 6.58
CA LEU A 350 3.75 -4.42 7.93
C LEU A 350 4.46 -3.42 8.81
N VAL A 351 3.94 -3.15 10.00
CA VAL A 351 4.66 -2.40 11.03
C VAL A 351 4.78 -3.29 12.24
N MET A 352 6.00 -3.50 12.72
CA MET A 352 6.32 -4.49 13.73
C MET A 352 7.40 -3.97 14.67
N SER A 353 7.47 -4.57 15.86
CA SER A 353 8.66 -4.41 16.68
C SER A 353 9.87 -5.00 15.96
N ASP A 354 10.99 -4.29 15.94
CA ASP A 354 12.26 -4.82 15.44
C ASP A 354 12.87 -5.72 16.53
N ILE A 355 12.64 -7.02 16.39
CA ILE A 355 13.13 -8.03 17.32
C ILE A 355 14.43 -8.63 16.80
N GLN A 356 15.47 -8.57 17.62
CA GLN A 356 16.70 -9.29 17.42
C GLN A 356 16.64 -10.63 18.16
N VAL A 357 16.94 -11.70 17.44
CA VAL A 357 17.00 -13.07 17.98
C VAL A 357 18.42 -13.59 17.82
N GLU A 358 19.04 -13.98 18.93
CA GLU A 358 20.27 -14.76 18.91
C GLU A 358 19.94 -16.25 18.75
N TYR A 359 20.69 -16.96 17.91
CA TYR A 359 20.44 -18.37 17.60
C TYR A 359 21.64 -19.23 18.02
N ALA A 360 21.39 -20.34 18.69
CA ALA A 360 22.42 -21.27 19.13
C ALA A 360 23.19 -21.82 17.91
N GLY A 361 24.50 -21.53 17.84
CA GLY A 361 25.31 -21.94 16.69
C GLY A 361 24.89 -21.33 15.34
N GLY A 362 24.05 -20.30 15.35
CA GLY A 362 23.47 -19.69 14.15
C GLY A 362 22.29 -20.45 13.54
N ASP A 363 21.79 -21.51 14.19
CA ASP A 363 20.65 -22.28 13.68
C ASP A 363 19.31 -21.59 14.01
N PRO A 364 18.53 -21.14 13.00
CA PRO A 364 17.29 -20.39 13.19
C PRO A 364 16.18 -21.18 13.92
N LEU A 365 16.37 -22.47 14.18
CA LEU A 365 15.44 -23.32 14.94
C LEU A 365 15.68 -23.28 16.46
N TYR A 366 16.82 -22.74 16.91
CA TYR A 366 17.20 -22.73 18.33
C TYR A 366 17.43 -21.30 18.85
N PRO A 367 16.37 -20.50 18.99
CA PRO A 367 16.44 -19.13 19.49
C PRO A 367 16.82 -19.11 20.98
N LEU A 368 17.72 -18.20 21.34
CA LEU A 368 18.25 -18.00 22.69
C LEU A 368 17.71 -16.73 23.34
N THR A 369 17.60 -15.64 22.57
CA THR A 369 17.10 -14.34 23.04
C THR A 369 15.96 -13.83 22.18
N PHE A 370 15.19 -12.88 22.71
CA PHE A 370 14.08 -12.24 22.02
C PHE A 370 14.10 -10.74 22.39
N ASP A 371 15.04 -10.02 21.82
CA ASP A 371 15.41 -8.68 22.26
C ASP A 371 14.74 -7.61 21.40
N TRP A 372 13.94 -6.76 22.02
CA TRP A 372 13.37 -5.59 21.36
C TRP A 372 14.43 -4.53 21.10
N ARG A 373 14.57 -4.10 19.84
CA ARG A 373 15.52 -3.08 19.40
C ARG A 373 14.87 -1.80 18.89
N GLY A 374 13.59 -1.84 18.54
CA GLY A 374 12.88 -0.68 18.02
C GLY A 374 11.63 -1.05 17.25
N ILE A 375 11.34 -0.29 16.19
CA ILE A 375 10.20 -0.49 15.30
C ILE A 375 10.72 -0.55 13.87
N ALA A 376 10.14 -1.43 13.07
CA ALA A 376 10.38 -1.52 11.63
C ALA A 376 9.06 -1.42 10.87
N ILE A 377 9.12 -0.83 9.69
CA ILE A 377 8.08 -0.90 8.67
C ILE A 377 8.63 -1.65 7.46
N ASP A 378 7.80 -2.50 6.87
CA ASP A 378 8.03 -3.13 5.57
C ASP A 378 6.88 -2.73 4.63
N ALA A 379 7.21 -1.96 3.60
CA ALA A 379 6.25 -1.48 2.60
C ALA A 379 6.01 -2.55 1.53
N ASP A 380 5.54 -3.71 2.00
CA ASP A 380 5.21 -4.92 1.24
C ASP A 380 4.64 -4.69 -0.16
N ARG A 381 3.69 -3.77 -0.28
CA ARG A 381 2.99 -3.53 -1.55
C ARG A 381 2.40 -2.15 -1.66
N ARG A 382 2.83 -1.42 -2.69
CA ARG A 382 2.09 -0.27 -3.24
C ARG A 382 1.30 -0.71 -4.46
N ALA A 383 -0.03 -0.81 -4.33
CA ALA A 383 -0.92 -1.13 -5.44
C ALA A 383 -1.16 0.11 -6.32
N SER A 384 -0.24 0.41 -7.24
CA SER A 384 -0.32 1.56 -8.13
C SER A 384 -0.09 1.15 -9.58
N ALA A 385 -1.01 1.53 -10.47
CA ALA A 385 -0.98 1.22 -11.89
C ALA A 385 -1.32 2.46 -12.74
N PRO A 386 -0.58 3.57 -12.60
CA PRO A 386 -0.90 4.85 -13.22
C PRO A 386 -1.04 4.74 -14.75
N VAL A 387 -1.85 5.59 -15.34
CA VAL A 387 -1.94 5.74 -16.80
C VAL A 387 -1.69 7.19 -17.17
N GLY A 388 -0.69 7.47 -17.98
CA GLY A 388 -0.42 8.83 -18.43
C GLY A 388 -1.61 9.41 -19.23
N LEU A 389 -1.88 10.70 -19.05
CA LEU A 389 -2.99 11.32 -19.77
C LEU A 389 -2.76 11.33 -21.27
N GLU A 390 -1.50 11.47 -21.70
CA GLU A 390 -1.08 11.50 -23.08
C GLU A 390 -0.26 10.27 -23.50
N SER A 391 0.78 9.86 -22.74
CA SER A 391 1.69 8.77 -23.12
C SER A 391 2.08 7.87 -21.93
N THR A 392 3.08 7.01 -22.11
CA THR A 392 3.67 6.21 -21.01
C THR A 392 4.84 6.92 -20.32
N ALA A 393 5.36 8.01 -20.87
CA ALA A 393 6.48 8.74 -20.27
C ALA A 393 6.12 9.36 -18.92
N GLU A 394 4.87 9.79 -18.77
CA GLU A 394 4.28 10.33 -17.54
C GLU A 394 4.25 9.26 -16.43
N GLU A 395 4.02 7.99 -16.79
CA GLU A 395 4.00 6.87 -15.84
C GLU A 395 5.38 6.63 -15.24
N LYS A 396 6.42 6.65 -16.08
CA LYS A 396 7.81 6.52 -15.62
C LYS A 396 8.19 7.63 -14.65
N ALA A 397 7.85 8.87 -14.99
CA ALA A 397 8.08 10.01 -14.10
C ALA A 397 7.39 9.81 -12.75
N PHE A 398 6.14 9.32 -12.77
CA PHE A 398 5.36 9.08 -11.57
C PHE A 398 5.98 7.99 -10.70
N PHE A 399 6.37 6.84 -11.27
CA PHE A 399 6.95 5.76 -10.49
C PHE A 399 8.28 6.15 -9.82
N LEU A 400 9.14 6.90 -10.52
CA LEU A 400 10.41 7.37 -9.95
C LEU A 400 10.18 8.22 -8.69
N LEU A 401 9.26 9.19 -8.75
CA LEU A 401 9.03 10.11 -7.63
C LEU A 401 8.14 9.50 -6.54
N SER A 402 7.12 8.73 -6.91
CA SER A 402 6.23 8.05 -5.95
C SER A 402 6.96 6.98 -5.16
N GLY A 403 7.81 6.16 -5.80
CA GLY A 403 8.62 5.15 -5.11
C GLY A 403 9.63 5.78 -4.16
N LEU A 404 10.28 6.87 -4.57
CA LEU A 404 11.20 7.63 -3.73
C LEU A 404 10.48 8.24 -2.51
N GLU A 405 9.30 8.83 -2.72
CA GLU A 405 8.44 9.37 -1.66
C GLU A 405 8.08 8.28 -0.65
N GLY A 406 7.61 7.12 -1.13
CA GLY A 406 7.33 5.96 -0.29
C GLY A 406 8.52 5.60 0.59
N SER A 407 9.71 5.44 0.00
CA SER A 407 10.89 5.09 0.78
C SER A 407 11.28 6.13 1.83
N VAL A 408 11.09 7.43 1.56
CA VAL A 408 11.35 8.46 2.58
C VAL A 408 10.26 8.44 3.66
N LEU A 409 9.01 8.17 3.32
CA LEU A 409 7.94 8.07 4.30
C LEU A 409 8.16 6.94 5.31
N GLU A 410 8.85 5.86 4.93
CA GLU A 410 9.21 4.74 5.81
C GLU A 410 10.04 5.16 7.02
N ASN A 411 10.85 6.22 6.90
CA ASN A 411 11.60 6.76 8.02
C ASN A 411 10.83 7.93 8.69
N ARG A 412 10.09 8.72 7.91
CA ARG A 412 9.39 9.92 8.39
C ARG A 412 8.27 9.65 9.36
N ILE A 413 7.53 8.54 9.20
CA ILE A 413 6.51 8.18 10.18
C ILE A 413 7.10 8.01 11.60
N PHE A 414 8.35 7.55 11.72
CA PHE A 414 8.99 7.41 13.02
C PHE A 414 9.52 8.75 13.54
N GLU A 415 10.15 9.53 12.66
CA GLU A 415 10.76 10.81 13.05
C GLU A 415 9.73 11.89 13.36
N ASP A 416 8.65 11.95 12.60
CA ASP A 416 7.63 12.97 12.75
C ASP A 416 6.61 12.59 13.84
N ASP A 417 6.17 11.32 13.90
CA ASP A 417 4.99 10.95 14.71
C ASP A 417 5.31 10.42 16.09
N ILE A 418 6.52 9.90 16.29
CA ILE A 418 6.98 9.40 17.59
C ILE A 418 8.34 9.98 17.99
N GLN A 419 8.89 10.91 17.18
CA GLN A 419 10.15 11.62 17.47
C GLN A 419 11.36 10.69 17.65
N VAL A 420 11.36 9.55 16.93
CA VAL A 420 12.41 8.55 16.98
C VAL A 420 13.19 8.59 15.67
N LEU A 421 14.50 8.84 15.77
CA LEU A 421 15.40 8.84 14.60
C LEU A 421 15.36 7.49 13.88
N SER A 422 15.43 7.51 12.56
CA SER A 422 15.27 6.28 11.78
C SER A 422 16.08 6.32 10.48
N VAL A 423 16.09 5.20 9.78
CA VAL A 423 16.71 5.05 8.47
C VAL A 423 15.76 4.28 7.56
N SER A 424 15.61 4.78 6.33
CA SER A 424 15.06 4.03 5.20
C SER A 424 16.12 3.91 4.11
N SER A 425 15.85 3.11 3.09
CA SER A 425 16.77 2.87 1.99
C SER A 425 17.19 4.18 1.29
N ALA A 426 16.24 5.06 0.98
CA ALA A 426 16.52 6.36 0.36
C ALA A 426 17.38 7.27 1.26
N LYS A 427 17.07 7.34 2.56
CA LYS A 427 17.88 8.11 3.52
C LYS A 427 19.28 7.52 3.68
N GLY A 428 19.40 6.20 3.67
CA GLY A 428 20.67 5.47 3.77
C GLY A 428 21.62 5.78 2.62
N LEU A 429 21.12 5.89 1.38
CA LEU A 429 21.93 6.32 0.23
C LEU A 429 22.48 7.75 0.39
N GLY A 430 21.66 8.67 0.89
CA GLY A 430 22.12 10.03 1.21
C GLY A 430 23.19 10.03 2.31
N LEU A 431 23.01 9.22 3.35
CA LEU A 431 23.99 9.05 4.44
C LEU A 431 25.30 8.41 3.97
N ALA A 432 25.27 7.50 2.98
CA ALA A 432 26.47 6.93 2.39
C ALA A 432 27.38 8.03 1.81
N HIS A 433 26.80 8.97 1.05
CA HIS A 433 27.54 10.12 0.52
C HIS A 433 28.07 11.03 1.62
N GLU A 434 27.29 11.32 2.66
CA GLU A 434 27.75 12.10 3.82
C GLU A 434 28.94 11.44 4.53
N GLN A 435 28.97 10.11 4.58
CA GLN A 435 30.03 9.30 5.18
C GLN A 435 31.24 9.09 4.26
N GLY A 436 31.21 9.63 3.04
CA GLY A 436 32.26 9.43 2.03
C GLY A 436 32.33 8.00 1.49
N ILE A 437 31.25 7.23 1.63
CA ILE A 437 31.11 5.90 1.04
C ILE A 437 30.73 6.07 -0.43
N GLU A 438 31.50 5.47 -1.32
CA GLU A 438 31.20 5.45 -2.75
C GLU A 438 29.89 4.69 -3.01
N VAL A 439 29.00 5.28 -3.81
CA VAL A 439 27.75 4.65 -4.27
C VAL A 439 27.89 4.38 -5.76
N VAL A 440 27.64 3.13 -6.16
CA VAL A 440 27.84 2.65 -7.54
C VAL A 440 26.56 2.06 -8.11
N ASP A 441 26.43 2.14 -9.43
CA ASP A 441 25.36 1.49 -10.18
C ASP A 441 25.86 0.14 -10.71
N VAL A 442 25.18 -0.93 -10.30
CA VAL A 442 25.48 -2.33 -10.66
C VAL A 442 24.44 -2.80 -11.67
N THR A 443 24.91 -3.31 -12.80
CA THR A 443 24.10 -3.84 -13.91
C THR A 443 24.65 -5.19 -14.35
N SER A 444 23.97 -5.86 -15.28
CA SER A 444 24.48 -7.11 -15.89
C SER A 444 25.88 -6.97 -16.48
N ALA A 445 26.30 -5.76 -16.85
CA ALA A 445 27.62 -5.50 -17.43
C ALA A 445 28.78 -5.54 -16.42
N ASN A 446 28.54 -5.26 -15.13
CA ASN A 446 29.60 -5.13 -14.12
C ASN A 446 29.37 -5.96 -12.85
N VAL A 447 28.22 -6.63 -12.69
CA VAL A 447 27.85 -7.34 -11.45
C VAL A 447 28.89 -8.34 -10.99
N ASP A 448 29.44 -9.17 -11.88
CA ASP A 448 30.43 -10.19 -11.50
C ASP A 448 31.78 -9.58 -11.06
N SER A 449 32.03 -8.30 -11.38
CA SER A 449 33.23 -7.57 -10.95
C SER A 449 33.04 -6.80 -9.64
N VAL A 450 31.85 -6.23 -9.41
CA VAL A 450 31.57 -5.39 -8.23
C VAL A 450 31.12 -6.24 -7.03
N LEU A 451 30.20 -7.18 -7.24
CA LEU A 451 29.52 -7.93 -6.18
C LEU A 451 30.45 -8.71 -5.24
N PRO A 452 31.57 -9.32 -5.69
CA PRO A 452 32.50 -10.00 -4.79
C PRO A 452 33.13 -9.07 -3.76
N GLY A 453 33.34 -7.80 -4.11
CA GLY A 453 33.97 -6.79 -3.25
C GLY A 453 33.04 -6.18 -2.20
N LEU A 454 31.72 -6.35 -2.33
CA LEU A 454 30.75 -5.77 -1.41
C LEU A 454 30.75 -6.53 -0.06
N PRO A 455 30.85 -5.85 1.09
CA PRO A 455 30.87 -6.48 2.42
C PRO A 455 29.46 -6.77 2.96
N PHE A 456 28.58 -7.36 2.14
CA PHE A 456 27.17 -7.62 2.48
C PHE A 456 26.87 -9.12 2.60
N ASP A 457 25.77 -9.42 3.29
CA ASP A 457 25.26 -10.79 3.44
C ASP A 457 24.91 -11.42 2.09
N VAL A 458 24.97 -12.76 2.02
CA VAL A 458 24.70 -13.52 0.80
C VAL A 458 23.34 -13.19 0.20
N GLY A 459 22.29 -13.05 1.04
CA GLY A 459 20.95 -12.70 0.57
C GLY A 459 20.89 -11.36 -0.16
N VAL A 460 21.59 -10.33 0.35
CA VAL A 460 21.67 -9.01 -0.29
C VAL A 460 22.42 -9.10 -1.62
N LYS A 461 23.52 -9.86 -1.65
CA LYS A 461 24.29 -10.06 -2.89
C LYS A 461 23.48 -10.81 -3.94
N ASP A 462 22.74 -11.84 -3.54
CA ASP A 462 21.90 -12.62 -4.44
C ASP A 462 20.78 -11.75 -5.03
N ASP A 463 20.13 -10.92 -4.22
CA ASP A 463 19.09 -9.99 -4.68
C ASP A 463 19.62 -8.99 -5.72
N ILE A 464 20.74 -8.31 -5.41
CA ILE A 464 21.44 -7.41 -6.35
C ILE A 464 21.79 -8.15 -7.66
N ARG A 465 22.28 -9.39 -7.55
CA ARG A 465 22.65 -10.18 -8.72
C ARG A 465 21.46 -10.53 -9.59
N GLN A 466 20.37 -11.02 -8.99
CA GLN A 466 19.17 -11.39 -9.74
C GLN A 466 18.57 -10.17 -10.43
N ALA A 467 18.46 -9.03 -9.74
CA ALA A 467 17.97 -7.80 -10.33
C ALA A 467 18.85 -7.33 -11.51
N ALA A 468 20.17 -7.31 -11.34
CA ALA A 468 21.10 -6.95 -12.41
C ALA A 468 20.96 -7.87 -13.65
N LEU A 469 20.78 -9.18 -13.44
CA LEU A 469 20.56 -10.16 -14.52
C LEU A 469 19.19 -10.02 -15.19
N GLN A 470 18.20 -9.48 -14.50
CA GLN A 470 16.88 -9.16 -15.05
C GLN A 470 16.86 -7.83 -15.82
N GLY A 471 17.97 -7.09 -15.83
CA GLY A 471 18.10 -5.82 -16.55
C GLY A 471 17.85 -4.58 -15.68
N PHE A 472 17.64 -4.75 -14.38
CA PHE A 472 17.52 -3.63 -13.45
C PHE A 472 18.89 -3.05 -13.11
N LEU A 473 18.89 -1.75 -12.79
CA LEU A 473 20.03 -1.05 -12.21
C LEU A 473 19.95 -1.16 -10.69
N ALA A 474 20.97 -1.77 -10.08
CA ALA A 474 21.10 -1.85 -8.63
C ALA A 474 22.06 -0.75 -8.13
N ARG A 475 21.53 0.29 -7.50
CA ARG A 475 22.32 1.36 -6.89
C ARG A 475 22.68 0.99 -5.46
N VAL A 476 23.97 0.88 -5.17
CA VAL A 476 24.45 0.32 -3.91
C VAL A 476 25.70 1.06 -3.38
N PRO A 477 25.78 1.37 -2.07
CA PRO A 477 27.01 1.79 -1.42
C PRO A 477 28.06 0.67 -1.41
N MET A 478 29.34 1.01 -1.55
CA MET A 478 30.44 0.03 -1.54
C MET A 478 30.79 -0.50 -0.13
N ALA A 479 30.20 0.09 0.92
CA ALA A 479 30.34 -0.31 2.32
C ALA A 479 29.02 -0.11 3.06
N PRO A 480 28.80 -0.76 4.22
CA PRO A 480 27.56 -0.58 4.97
C PRO A 480 27.50 0.84 5.56
N VAL A 481 26.29 1.38 5.58
CA VAL A 481 26.01 2.72 6.09
C VAL A 481 25.74 2.63 7.60
N THR A 482 26.22 3.61 8.36
CA THR A 482 25.94 3.69 9.80
C THR A 482 25.01 4.86 10.10
N SER A 483 23.91 4.60 10.81
CA SER A 483 23.03 5.65 11.34
C SER A 483 22.75 5.32 12.80
N LEU A 484 23.32 6.11 13.72
CA LEU A 484 23.24 5.84 15.16
C LEU A 484 23.63 4.39 15.52
N THR A 485 22.71 3.55 16.00
CA THR A 485 22.97 2.14 16.30
C THR A 485 22.69 1.20 15.14
N TRP A 486 22.08 1.68 14.06
CA TRP A 486 21.86 0.90 12.85
C TRP A 486 23.11 0.88 11.97
N HIS A 487 23.45 -0.30 11.46
CA HIS A 487 24.55 -0.53 10.53
C HIS A 487 24.16 -1.60 9.52
N GLY A 488 24.18 -1.28 8.23
CA GLY A 488 23.78 -2.24 7.21
C GLY A 488 23.83 -1.71 5.78
N ALA A 489 23.47 -2.57 4.83
CA ALA A 489 23.33 -2.21 3.43
C ALA A 489 21.99 -1.48 3.17
N THR A 490 22.02 -0.45 2.33
CA THR A 490 20.83 0.16 1.72
C THR A 490 21.02 0.16 0.22
N TYR A 491 20.04 -0.26 -0.57
CA TYR A 491 20.17 -0.30 -2.03
C TYR A 491 18.83 -0.09 -2.73
N VAL A 492 18.90 0.31 -3.99
CA VAL A 492 17.73 0.51 -4.86
C VAL A 492 17.88 -0.39 -6.07
N LEU A 493 16.82 -1.14 -6.40
CA LEU A 493 16.71 -1.91 -7.63
C LEU A 493 15.73 -1.16 -8.54
N LEU A 494 16.23 -0.54 -9.59
CA LEU A 494 15.48 0.35 -10.47
C LEU A 494 15.33 -0.29 -11.85
N ASP A 495 14.09 -0.42 -12.32
CA ASP A 495 13.79 -0.62 -13.73
C ASP A 495 13.91 0.74 -14.45
N GLU A 496 14.97 0.90 -15.25
CA GLU A 496 15.19 2.14 -15.99
C GLU A 496 14.20 2.36 -17.14
N GLU A 497 13.47 1.34 -17.59
CA GLU A 497 12.46 1.46 -18.63
C GLU A 497 11.14 1.98 -18.05
N THR A 498 10.66 1.35 -16.97
CA THR A 498 9.36 1.66 -16.37
C THR A 498 9.41 2.71 -15.26
N GLY A 499 10.57 2.90 -14.61
CA GLY A 499 10.72 3.75 -13.44
C GLY A 499 10.30 3.09 -12.12
N GLU A 500 9.82 1.84 -12.16
CA GLU A 500 9.52 1.07 -10.96
C GLU A 500 10.80 0.78 -10.18
N ALA A 501 10.74 0.92 -8.86
CA ALA A 501 11.92 0.76 -8.01
C ALA A 501 11.57 0.07 -6.69
N ALA A 502 12.44 -0.86 -6.29
CA ALA A 502 12.43 -1.46 -4.97
C ALA A 502 13.52 -0.82 -4.10
N TYR A 503 13.14 -0.33 -2.92
CA TYR A 503 14.01 0.35 -1.97
C TYR A 503 14.29 -0.58 -0.79
N GLN A 504 15.48 -1.16 -0.71
CA GLN A 504 15.78 -2.28 0.19
C GLN A 504 16.79 -1.92 1.30
N LEU A 505 16.54 -2.48 2.48
CA LEU A 505 17.47 -2.55 3.60
C LEU A 505 17.95 -3.99 3.83
N GLN A 506 19.18 -4.13 4.31
CA GLN A 506 19.67 -5.42 4.81
C GLN A 506 18.71 -5.99 5.89
N GLY A 507 18.50 -7.31 5.83
CA GLY A 507 17.48 -8.01 6.62
C GLY A 507 16.23 -8.39 5.83
N GLY A 508 16.21 -8.11 4.52
CA GLY A 508 15.11 -8.49 3.62
C GLY A 508 13.87 -7.63 3.81
N ARG A 509 14.05 -6.36 4.18
CA ARG A 509 12.97 -5.41 4.44
C ARG A 509 12.96 -4.34 3.35
N SER A 510 11.80 -4.14 2.73
CA SER A 510 11.56 -3.06 1.76
C SER A 510 11.00 -1.86 2.55
N GLY A 511 11.83 -1.19 3.33
CA GLY A 511 11.28 -0.44 4.45
C GLY A 511 12.20 0.50 5.22
N GLY A 512 11.78 0.78 6.45
CA GLY A 512 12.46 1.67 7.38
C GLY A 512 12.57 1.04 8.77
N VAL A 513 13.62 1.41 9.50
CA VAL A 513 13.84 0.96 10.87
C VAL A 513 14.30 2.11 11.76
N THR A 514 13.80 2.15 12.98
CA THR A 514 14.27 3.08 14.00
C THR A 514 15.73 2.80 14.31
N ALA A 515 16.54 3.85 14.37
CA ALA A 515 17.98 3.75 14.48
C ALA A 515 18.61 4.07 15.85
N PRO A 516 17.92 4.59 16.89
CA PRO A 516 18.59 4.94 18.13
C PRO A 516 18.70 3.74 19.08
N ALA A 517 19.52 3.89 20.12
CA ALA A 517 19.52 2.95 21.22
C ALA A 517 18.13 2.89 21.89
N VAL A 518 17.72 1.71 22.36
CA VAL A 518 16.45 1.46 23.08
C VAL A 518 16.18 2.47 24.20
N VAL A 519 17.23 2.94 24.88
CA VAL A 519 17.16 3.93 25.96
C VAL A 519 16.74 5.34 25.52
N ALA A 520 16.77 5.62 24.21
CA ALA A 520 16.39 6.91 23.64
C ALA A 520 14.93 6.95 23.15
N PHE A 521 14.19 5.83 23.26
CA PHE A 521 12.76 5.82 23.02
C PHE A 521 12.00 6.45 24.20
N PRO A 522 10.92 7.21 23.94
CA PRO A 522 9.97 7.58 24.98
C PRO A 522 9.40 6.33 25.67
N ASP A 523 9.37 6.33 27.01
CA ASP A 523 8.91 5.16 27.79
C ASP A 523 7.47 4.75 27.42
N GLU A 524 6.61 5.72 27.13
CA GLU A 524 5.22 5.54 26.68
C GLU A 524 5.08 4.79 25.35
N ILE A 525 6.12 4.83 24.49
CA ILE A 525 6.19 4.05 23.25
C ILE A 525 6.92 2.72 23.50
N ARG A 526 8.06 2.77 24.20
CA ARG A 526 8.92 1.60 24.45
C ARG A 526 8.20 0.51 25.23
N ASP A 527 7.59 0.86 26.36
CA ASP A 527 7.12 -0.14 27.33
C ASP A 527 5.96 -0.99 26.78
N PRO A 528 4.93 -0.42 26.10
CA PRO A 528 3.93 -1.23 25.42
C PRO A 528 4.54 -2.17 24.37
N LEU A 529 5.46 -1.67 23.54
CA LEU A 529 6.09 -2.44 22.46
C LEU A 529 6.98 -3.57 22.97
N GLN A 530 7.69 -3.37 24.08
CA GLN A 530 8.45 -4.44 24.75
C GLN A 530 7.51 -5.53 25.32
N ARG A 531 6.35 -5.13 25.85
CA ARG A 531 5.34 -6.09 26.32
C ARG A 531 4.57 -6.76 25.18
N GLN A 532 4.64 -6.20 23.97
CA GLN A 532 3.87 -6.65 22.79
C GLN A 532 2.36 -6.71 23.08
N ASP A 533 1.83 -5.72 23.81
CA ASP A 533 0.47 -5.74 24.33
C ASP A 533 -0.60 -5.27 23.34
N GLU A 534 -1.82 -5.76 23.52
CA GLU A 534 -2.94 -5.48 22.62
C GLU A 534 -4.23 -5.29 23.41
N ALA A 535 -4.97 -4.23 23.11
CA ALA A 535 -6.29 -3.99 23.69
C ALA A 535 -7.32 -4.94 23.05
N ALA A 536 -8.29 -5.38 23.87
CA ALA A 536 -9.49 -6.04 23.37
C ALA A 536 -10.32 -5.07 22.49
N ALA A 537 -11.24 -5.62 21.71
CA ALA A 537 -12.12 -4.79 20.90
C ALA A 537 -13.06 -3.92 21.74
N PRO A 538 -13.35 -2.67 21.31
CA PRO A 538 -14.41 -1.87 21.92
C PRO A 538 -15.74 -2.64 21.88
N GLU A 539 -16.53 -2.57 22.96
CA GLU A 539 -17.81 -3.29 23.10
C GLU A 539 -18.82 -2.95 21.97
N ASP A 540 -18.71 -1.76 21.36
CA ASP A 540 -19.59 -1.25 20.30
C ASP A 540 -18.99 -1.33 18.87
N SER A 541 -17.90 -2.06 18.66
CA SER A 541 -17.26 -2.12 17.34
C SER A 541 -18.06 -2.97 16.34
N ASP A 542 -18.30 -2.44 15.13
CA ASP A 542 -18.94 -3.14 13.99
C ASP A 542 -18.19 -4.44 13.57
N VAL A 543 -17.01 -4.68 14.16
CA VAL A 543 -16.21 -5.91 14.08
C VAL A 543 -17.00 -7.15 14.52
N ALA A 544 -18.05 -6.98 15.35
CA ALA A 544 -18.97 -8.05 15.74
C ALA A 544 -19.73 -8.72 14.57
N ARG A 545 -19.66 -8.15 13.35
CA ARG A 545 -20.23 -8.76 12.13
C ARG A 545 -19.28 -9.71 11.40
N ILE A 546 -17.99 -9.72 11.74
CA ILE A 546 -17.08 -10.80 11.35
C ILE A 546 -17.47 -11.97 12.22
N GLY A 547 -18.30 -12.86 11.68
CA GLY A 547 -18.95 -13.93 12.44
C GLY A 547 -17.93 -14.66 13.31
N PRO A 548 -18.15 -14.77 14.64
CA PRO A 548 -17.35 -15.67 15.46
C PRO A 548 -17.47 -17.08 14.88
N PHE A 549 -16.36 -17.80 14.83
CA PHE A 549 -16.39 -19.22 14.49
C PHE A 549 -17.36 -19.96 15.42
N GLY A 550 -18.42 -20.54 14.83
CA GLY A 550 -19.34 -21.44 15.50
C GLY A 550 -20.82 -21.21 15.23
N SER A 551 -21.28 -21.62 14.04
CA SER A 551 -22.52 -22.41 13.89
C SER A 551 -22.37 -23.42 12.77
#